data_AF-A0A2H0RL36-F1
#
_entry.id   AF-A0A2H0RL36-F1
#
_cell.length_a   1.000
_cell.length_b   1.000
_cell.length_c   1.000
_cell.angle_alpha   90.00
_cell.angle_beta   90.00
_cell.angle_gamma   90.00
#
_symmetry.space_group_name_H-M   'P 1'
#
loop_
_entity.id
_entity.type
_entity.pdbx_description
1 polymer ?
#
loop_
_entity_poly.entity_id
_entity_poly.type
_entity_poly.pdbx_seq_one_letter_code
_entity_poly.pdbx_strand_id
1 'polypeptide(L)'
;MKDRKHFLVDETIASKEQRSLQDWVLRAYATDNKEQIAAARSEFEHLYPNHTDGISIMFDTFETLRDQSSGYQKDSGINREETRLRLLKKSANTIRTVEFLIASKAEHDFLEVFWKFLADIALSLRLSRDFQNLRRHVSSEAAVFHVFSNLGANPILPTPEEDVLKSVDLSIRGGKDYVQIKGVHVQRKPYIISMEEIRDPKNARRILTDIKEKHDGEWYGYMDENFRNLREYYHKVLDTDKTVPNVYLFFVPYSSYDPATCIPKSSLINYSKEYFKQDDKRSVDKLIRDNPLAAALYKIKSEL
;
A
#
# COMPACT_ATOMS: atom_id res chain seq x y z
N MET A 1 14.67 24.39 -10.28
CA MET A 1 13.88 23.80 -9.17
C MET A 1 12.42 23.84 -9.59
N LYS A 2 11.88 22.69 -10.01
CA LYS A 2 10.51 22.59 -10.54
C LYS A 2 9.52 22.36 -9.40
N ASP A 3 8.38 23.01 -9.51
CA ASP A 3 7.24 22.99 -8.59
C ASP A 3 6.89 21.58 -8.12
N ARG A 4 7.19 21.28 -6.85
CA ARG A 4 6.49 20.21 -6.13
C ARG A 4 5.12 20.75 -5.78
N LYS A 5 4.12 20.44 -6.60
CA LYS A 5 2.71 20.58 -6.20
C LYS A 5 2.49 19.69 -4.99
N HIS A 6 2.58 20.28 -3.79
CA HIS A 6 1.98 19.72 -2.61
C HIS A 6 0.50 19.50 -2.95
N PHE A 7 0.01 18.28 -2.77
CA PHE A 7 -1.42 18.01 -2.73
C PHE A 7 -1.95 18.71 -1.48
N LEU A 8 -2.17 20.01 -1.59
CA LEU A 8 -2.88 20.81 -0.59
C LEU A 8 -4.32 20.31 -0.65
N VAL A 9 -4.71 19.60 0.40
CA VAL A 9 -6.11 19.32 0.69
C VAL A 9 -6.81 20.67 0.77
N ASP A 10 -7.95 20.80 0.11
CA ASP A 10 -8.70 22.05 0.02
C ASP A 10 -8.91 22.67 1.42
N GLU A 11 -8.45 23.91 1.61
CA GLU A 11 -8.43 24.59 2.91
C GLU A 11 -9.83 25.05 3.36
N THR A 12 -10.82 24.94 2.48
CA THR A 12 -12.17 25.40 2.76
C THR A 12 -13.02 24.28 3.35
N ILE A 13 -13.82 24.61 4.36
CA ILE A 13 -14.69 23.72 5.17
C ILE A 13 -13.94 22.98 6.29
N ALA A 14 -13.46 23.70 7.29
CA ALA A 14 -13.40 23.17 8.65
C ALA A 14 -14.21 24.09 9.55
N SER A 15 -15.19 23.55 10.29
CA SER A 15 -15.98 24.36 11.22
C SER A 15 -15.08 24.93 12.33
N LYS A 16 -15.49 26.03 12.96
CA LYS A 16 -14.77 26.62 14.09
C LYS A 16 -14.55 25.61 15.22
N GLU A 17 -15.52 24.72 15.42
CA GLU A 17 -15.49 23.61 16.38
C GLU A 17 -14.43 22.57 16.00
N GLN A 18 -14.37 22.14 14.73
CA GLN A 18 -13.35 21.21 14.25
C GLN A 18 -11.92 21.74 14.43
N ARG A 19 -11.68 23.02 14.13
CA ARG A 19 -10.36 23.66 14.35
C ARG A 19 -9.99 23.71 15.83
N SER A 20 -10.95 24.05 16.69
CA SER A 20 -10.71 24.09 18.14
C SER A 20 -10.40 22.71 18.73
N LEU A 21 -11.01 21.66 18.17
CA LEU A 21 -10.79 20.27 18.56
C LEU A 21 -9.44 19.74 18.05
N GLN A 22 -9.04 20.09 16.83
CA GLN A 22 -7.69 19.80 16.30
C GLN A 22 -6.60 20.44 17.16
N ASP A 23 -6.73 21.72 17.50
CA ASP A 23 -5.79 22.43 18.37
C ASP A 23 -5.74 21.81 19.78
N TRP A 24 -6.86 21.29 20.27
CA TRP A 24 -6.92 20.60 21.55
C TRP A 24 -6.19 19.26 21.51
N VAL A 25 -6.38 18.44 20.47
CA VAL A 25 -5.60 17.20 20.27
C VAL A 25 -4.11 17.49 20.21
N LEU A 26 -3.71 18.51 19.44
CA LEU A 26 -2.29 18.90 19.34
C LEU A 26 -1.69 19.26 20.71
N ARG A 27 -2.40 20.05 21.52
CA ARG A 27 -1.97 20.38 22.89
C ARG A 27 -1.91 19.16 23.80
N ALA A 28 -2.90 18.29 23.72
CA ALA A 28 -2.98 17.07 24.52
C ALA A 28 -1.78 16.15 24.25
N TYR A 29 -1.42 15.96 22.99
CA TYR A 29 -0.27 15.15 22.60
C TYR A 29 1.08 15.83 22.80
N ALA A 30 1.16 17.17 22.66
CA ALA A 30 2.38 17.93 22.96
C ALA A 30 2.79 17.86 24.44
N THR A 31 1.80 17.67 25.33
CA THR A 31 2.01 17.54 26.78
C THR A 31 2.03 16.08 27.25
N ASP A 32 1.92 15.12 26.33
CA ASP A 32 1.72 13.68 26.58
C ASP A 32 0.63 13.39 27.64
N ASN A 33 -0.40 14.25 27.68
CA ASN A 33 -1.46 14.17 28.67
C ASN A 33 -2.54 13.18 28.21
N LYS A 34 -2.42 11.95 28.71
CA LYS A 34 -3.33 10.83 28.37
C LYS A 34 -4.81 11.14 28.64
N GLU A 35 -5.12 11.88 29.69
CA GLU A 35 -6.51 12.25 30.01
C GLU A 35 -7.07 13.22 28.98
N GLN A 36 -6.28 14.21 28.55
CA GLN A 36 -6.70 15.14 27.50
C GLN A 36 -6.81 14.46 26.14
N ILE A 37 -5.96 13.48 25.85
CA ILE A 37 -6.05 12.68 24.61
C ILE A 37 -7.34 11.86 24.61
N ALA A 38 -7.66 11.19 25.72
CA ALA A 38 -8.89 10.42 25.87
C ALA A 38 -10.14 11.32 25.78
N ALA A 39 -10.10 12.49 26.41
CA ALA A 39 -11.18 13.48 26.33
C ALA A 39 -11.39 14.00 24.90
N ALA A 40 -10.31 14.32 24.18
CA ALA A 40 -10.41 14.75 22.79
C ALA A 40 -10.93 13.64 21.87
N ARG A 41 -10.53 12.39 22.11
CA ARG A 41 -11.09 11.23 21.40
C ARG A 41 -12.60 11.09 21.65
N SER A 42 -13.03 11.18 22.91
CA SER A 42 -14.45 11.10 23.27
C SER A 42 -15.28 12.20 22.60
N GLU A 43 -14.71 13.40 22.45
CA GLU A 43 -15.38 14.50 21.75
C GLU A 43 -15.51 14.23 20.25
N PHE A 44 -14.49 13.64 19.61
CA PHE A 44 -14.60 13.17 18.23
C PHE A 44 -15.68 12.09 18.08
N GLU A 45 -15.74 11.12 18.99
CA GLU A 45 -16.75 10.06 19.01
C GLU A 45 -18.16 10.62 19.18
N HIS A 46 -18.31 11.70 19.96
CA HIS A 46 -19.58 12.41 20.09
C HIS A 46 -20.00 13.14 18.79
N LEU A 47 -19.05 13.74 18.08
CA LEU A 47 -19.31 14.44 16.80
C LEU A 47 -19.58 13.47 15.63
N TYR A 48 -18.98 12.28 15.65
CA TYR A 48 -19.11 11.26 14.62
C TYR A 48 -19.49 9.89 15.22
N PRO A 49 -20.70 9.77 15.81
CA PRO A 49 -21.09 8.59 16.60
C PRO A 49 -21.16 7.30 15.81
N ASN A 50 -21.29 7.37 14.48
CA ASN A 50 -21.31 6.20 13.60
C ASN A 50 -19.92 5.77 13.12
N HIS A 51 -18.85 6.50 13.50
CA HIS A 51 -17.49 6.28 12.99
C HIS A 51 -16.46 6.06 14.11
N THR A 52 -16.88 5.44 15.23
CA THR A 52 -16.02 5.18 16.40
C THR A 52 -14.75 4.41 16.04
N ASP A 53 -14.85 3.42 15.15
CA ASP A 53 -13.70 2.63 14.70
C ASP A 53 -12.70 3.49 13.91
N GLY A 54 -13.21 4.34 13.01
CA GLY A 54 -12.41 5.28 12.23
C GLY A 54 -11.69 6.30 13.12
N ILE A 55 -12.37 6.79 14.17
CA ILE A 55 -11.76 7.68 15.17
C ILE A 55 -10.67 6.97 15.95
N SER A 56 -10.91 5.73 16.41
CA SER A 56 -9.87 4.95 17.09
C SER A 56 -8.61 4.84 16.22
N ILE A 57 -8.79 4.48 14.95
CA ILE A 57 -7.69 4.30 14.00
C ILE A 57 -6.97 5.61 13.71
N MET A 58 -7.71 6.72 13.65
CA MET A 58 -7.15 8.06 13.46
C MET A 58 -6.16 8.42 14.59
N PHE A 59 -6.54 8.18 15.84
CA PHE A 59 -5.67 8.44 17.00
C PHE A 59 -4.50 7.45 17.08
N ASP A 60 -4.72 6.15 16.80
CA ASP A 60 -3.67 5.12 16.78
C ASP A 60 -2.63 5.40 15.67
N THR A 61 -3.09 5.84 14.50
CA THR A 61 -2.25 6.23 13.36
C THR A 61 -1.39 7.43 13.72
N PHE A 62 -1.97 8.40 14.41
CA PHE A 62 -1.25 9.57 14.84
C PHE A 62 -0.14 9.24 15.85
N GLU A 63 -0.43 8.43 16.87
CA GLU A 63 0.58 7.94 17.83
C GLU A 63 1.75 7.27 17.09
N THR A 64 1.44 6.43 16.11
CA THR A 64 2.43 5.74 15.27
C THR A 64 3.33 6.68 14.47
N LEU A 65 2.79 7.79 13.95
CA LEU A 65 3.56 8.81 13.24
C LEU A 65 4.47 9.58 14.21
N ARG A 66 3.96 9.94 15.40
CA ARG A 66 4.72 10.63 16.44
C ARG A 66 5.90 9.78 16.93
N ASP A 67 5.67 8.51 17.25
CA ASP A 67 6.69 7.60 17.77
C ASP A 67 7.82 7.33 16.76
N GLN A 68 7.53 7.43 15.46
CA GLN A 68 8.57 7.36 14.42
C GLN A 68 9.45 8.61 14.39
N SER A 69 8.87 9.78 14.63
CA SER A 69 9.62 11.04 14.63
C SER A 69 10.61 11.15 15.80
N SER A 70 10.26 10.60 16.96
CA SER A 70 11.09 10.62 18.16
C SER A 70 12.18 9.54 18.17
N GLY A 71 12.02 8.45 17.40
CA GLY A 71 12.82 7.23 17.54
C GLY A 71 13.77 6.86 16.39
N TYR A 72 13.95 7.71 15.36
CA TYR A 72 14.93 7.46 14.28
C TYR A 72 16.29 8.13 14.50
N GLN A 73 16.41 9.00 15.51
CA GLN A 73 17.71 9.55 15.89
C GLN A 73 18.34 8.72 17.01
N LYS A 74 19.34 7.91 16.61
CA LYS A 74 20.41 7.40 17.48
C LYS A 74 19.94 6.62 18.72
N ASP A 75 19.72 5.32 18.58
CA ASP A 75 20.10 4.41 19.66
C ASP A 75 20.76 3.17 19.07
N SER A 76 22.08 3.17 19.08
CA SER A 76 22.94 2.02 18.80
C SER A 76 22.86 0.92 19.87
N GLY A 77 21.77 0.88 20.64
CA GLY A 77 21.58 0.01 21.80
C GLY A 77 20.18 -0.62 21.94
N ILE A 78 19.24 -0.37 21.02
CA ILE A 78 17.93 -1.01 21.07
C ILE A 78 18.09 -2.52 20.81
N ASN A 79 17.56 -3.34 21.72
CA ASN A 79 17.55 -4.79 21.57
C ASN A 79 16.76 -5.17 20.30
N ARG A 80 17.24 -6.19 19.56
CA ARG A 80 16.59 -6.73 18.36
C ARG A 80 15.11 -7.03 18.58
N GLU A 81 14.75 -7.50 19.77
CA GLU A 81 13.36 -7.83 20.12
C GLU A 81 12.47 -6.59 20.25
N GLU A 82 12.95 -5.53 20.88
CA GLU A 82 12.20 -4.27 21.01
C GLU A 82 11.97 -3.61 19.63
N THR A 83 12.99 -3.68 18.76
CA THR A 83 12.85 -3.24 17.36
C THR A 83 11.79 -4.08 16.63
N ARG A 84 11.79 -5.41 16.80
CA ARG A 84 10.79 -6.30 16.21
C ARG A 84 9.38 -5.94 16.68
N LEU A 85 9.17 -5.80 17.98
CA LEU A 85 7.86 -5.45 18.55
C LEU A 85 7.36 -4.10 18.03
N ARG A 86 8.25 -3.10 17.92
CA ARG A 86 7.90 -1.79 17.35
C ARG A 86 7.48 -1.88 15.88
N LEU A 87 8.18 -2.69 15.07
CA LEU A 87 7.81 -2.93 13.67
C LEU A 87 6.47 -3.65 13.56
N LEU A 88 6.20 -4.65 14.42
CA LEU A 88 4.93 -5.36 14.45
C LEU A 88 3.77 -4.44 14.87
N LYS A 89 3.93 -3.58 15.88
CA LYS A 89 2.91 -2.58 16.27
C LYS A 89 2.61 -1.63 15.12
N LYS A 90 3.66 -1.14 14.44
CA LYS A 90 3.51 -0.27 13.25
C LYS A 90 2.73 -0.98 12.14
N SER A 91 3.14 -2.19 11.80
CA SER A 91 2.50 -3.00 10.76
C SER A 91 1.03 -3.28 11.09
N ALA A 92 0.73 -3.67 12.33
CA ALA A 92 -0.66 -3.87 12.79
C ALA A 92 -1.52 -2.62 12.62
N ASN A 93 -1.00 -1.44 12.94
CA ASN A 93 -1.73 -0.19 12.74
C ASN A 93 -1.92 0.16 11.26
N THR A 94 -0.92 -0.10 10.41
CA THR A 94 -1.05 0.05 8.95
C THR A 94 -2.16 -0.87 8.41
N ILE A 95 -2.12 -2.16 8.76
CA ILE A 95 -3.12 -3.15 8.31
C ILE A 95 -4.52 -2.76 8.78
N ARG A 96 -4.70 -2.39 10.06
CA ARG A 96 -6.00 -1.91 10.57
C ARG A 96 -6.51 -0.68 9.83
N THR A 97 -5.61 0.23 9.44
CA THR A 97 -5.97 1.40 8.63
C THR A 97 -6.46 0.97 7.25
N VAL A 98 -5.77 0.03 6.60
CA VAL A 98 -6.17 -0.53 5.30
C VAL A 98 -7.53 -1.25 5.40
N GLU A 99 -7.73 -2.09 6.42
CA GLU A 99 -9.00 -2.77 6.71
C GLU A 99 -10.16 -1.78 6.85
N PHE A 100 -9.95 -0.71 7.62
CA PHE A 100 -10.94 0.34 7.79
C PHE A 100 -11.28 1.03 6.48
N LEU A 101 -10.28 1.40 5.67
CA LEU A 101 -10.51 2.02 4.36
C LEU A 101 -11.31 1.10 3.43
N ILE A 102 -11.02 -0.21 3.43
CA ILE A 102 -11.76 -1.21 2.66
C ILE A 102 -13.21 -1.34 3.17
N ALA A 103 -13.41 -1.33 4.49
CA ALA A 103 -14.72 -1.52 5.13
C ALA A 103 -15.62 -0.28 5.05
N SER A 104 -15.04 0.92 4.93
CA SER A 104 -15.76 2.22 4.96
C SER A 104 -16.66 2.48 3.76
N LYS A 105 -16.73 1.58 2.77
CA LYS A 105 -17.72 1.58 1.65
C LYS A 105 -18.01 2.96 1.02
N ALA A 106 -16.98 3.78 0.82
CA ALA A 106 -17.08 5.11 0.22
C ALA A 106 -17.84 6.18 1.03
N GLU A 107 -17.77 6.14 2.36
CA GLU A 107 -18.15 7.26 3.23
C GLU A 107 -17.19 8.45 3.04
N HIS A 108 -17.29 9.08 1.87
CA HIS A 108 -16.35 10.09 1.38
C HIS A 108 -16.21 11.25 2.37
N ASP A 109 -17.32 11.73 2.91
CA ASP A 109 -17.37 12.88 3.83
C ASP A 109 -16.56 12.63 5.11
N PHE A 110 -16.71 11.46 5.74
CA PHE A 110 -15.92 11.14 6.94
C PHE A 110 -14.45 10.88 6.59
N LEU A 111 -14.18 10.20 5.47
CA LEU A 111 -12.80 9.92 5.05
C LEU A 111 -12.03 11.19 4.70
N GLU A 112 -12.68 12.23 4.18
CA GLU A 112 -12.07 13.55 4.01
C GLU A 112 -11.69 14.17 5.37
N VAL A 113 -12.57 14.12 6.36
CA VAL A 113 -12.28 14.57 7.72
C VAL A 113 -11.12 13.79 8.32
N PHE A 114 -11.13 12.47 8.20
CA PHE A 114 -10.10 11.56 8.67
C PHE A 114 -8.72 11.95 8.10
N TRP A 115 -8.62 12.11 6.78
CA TRP A 115 -7.36 12.45 6.14
C TRP A 115 -6.90 13.88 6.44
N LYS A 116 -7.85 14.83 6.48
CA LYS A 116 -7.55 16.23 6.78
C LYS A 116 -7.02 16.39 8.19
N PHE A 117 -7.67 15.76 9.18
CA PHE A 117 -7.22 15.77 10.56
C PHE A 117 -5.78 15.27 10.72
N LEU A 118 -5.46 14.12 10.13
CA LEU A 118 -4.10 13.56 10.17
C LEU A 118 -3.09 14.47 9.45
N ALA A 119 -3.49 15.10 8.34
CA ALA A 119 -2.64 16.01 7.58
C ALA A 119 -2.30 17.28 8.37
N ASP A 120 -3.30 17.91 9.00
CA ASP A 120 -3.16 19.14 9.79
C ASP A 120 -2.26 18.90 11.02
N ILE A 121 -2.44 17.75 11.67
CA ILE A 121 -1.60 17.36 12.80
C ILE A 121 -0.17 17.07 12.35
N ALA A 122 0.00 16.29 11.27
CA ALA A 122 1.33 16.00 10.74
C ALA A 122 2.06 17.28 10.31
N LEU A 123 1.35 18.26 9.73
CA LEU A 123 1.90 19.57 9.41
C LEU A 123 2.40 20.30 10.66
N SER A 124 1.59 20.32 11.72
CA SER A 124 1.92 20.98 12.99
C SER A 124 3.18 20.39 13.64
N LEU A 125 3.43 19.08 13.45
CA LEU A 125 4.62 18.39 13.96
C LEU A 125 5.78 18.29 12.96
N ARG A 126 5.67 18.91 11.77
CA ARG A 126 6.66 18.81 10.68
C ARG A 126 6.88 17.38 10.16
N LEU A 127 5.86 16.53 10.27
CA LEU A 127 5.81 15.14 9.79
C LEU A 127 5.05 14.99 8.48
N SER A 128 4.79 16.08 7.74
CA SER A 128 4.01 16.03 6.50
C SER A 128 4.56 15.02 5.49
N ARG A 129 5.89 14.86 5.39
CA ARG A 129 6.50 13.89 4.47
C ARG A 129 6.16 12.45 4.87
N ASP A 130 6.27 12.13 6.15
CA ASP A 130 6.03 10.79 6.67
C ASP A 130 4.55 10.44 6.59
N PHE A 131 3.67 11.39 6.92
CA PHE A 131 2.23 11.25 6.71
C PHE A 131 1.89 10.99 5.23
N GLN A 132 2.44 11.76 4.30
CA GLN A 132 2.16 11.57 2.87
C GLN A 132 2.68 10.21 2.36
N ASN A 133 3.79 9.71 2.90
CA ASN A 133 4.27 8.37 2.60
C ASN A 133 3.34 7.28 3.15
N LEU A 134 2.90 7.43 4.40
CA LEU A 134 1.96 6.50 5.04
C LEU A 134 0.63 6.48 4.29
N ARG A 135 0.00 7.64 4.10
CA ARG A 135 -1.24 7.79 3.32
C ARG A 135 -1.08 7.15 1.95
N ARG A 136 0.08 7.36 1.31
CA ARG A 136 0.34 6.76 0.00
C ARG A 136 0.34 5.26 0.01
N HIS A 137 1.05 4.67 0.96
CA HIS A 137 1.12 3.24 1.15
C HIS A 137 -0.26 2.63 1.41
N VAL A 138 -0.96 3.05 2.47
CA VAL A 138 -2.26 2.47 2.87
C VAL A 138 -3.35 2.68 1.81
N SER A 139 -3.39 3.86 1.18
CA SER A 139 -4.41 4.12 0.15
C SER A 139 -4.17 3.29 -1.11
N SER A 140 -2.90 3.09 -1.49
CA SER A 140 -2.58 2.25 -2.65
C SER A 140 -2.89 0.78 -2.40
N GLU A 141 -2.67 0.30 -1.18
CA GLU A 141 -2.98 -1.07 -0.77
C GLU A 141 -4.48 -1.33 -0.74
N ALA A 142 -5.26 -0.44 -0.13
CA ALA A 142 -6.72 -0.50 -0.17
C ALA A 142 -7.27 -0.46 -1.61
N ALA A 143 -6.72 0.41 -2.47
CA ALA A 143 -7.13 0.50 -3.87
C ALA A 143 -6.86 -0.80 -4.64
N VAL A 144 -5.69 -1.41 -4.45
CA VAL A 144 -5.33 -2.69 -5.08
C VAL A 144 -6.17 -3.84 -4.53
N PHE A 145 -6.47 -3.83 -3.23
CA PHE A 145 -7.41 -4.79 -2.64
C PHE A 145 -8.74 -4.72 -3.39
N HIS A 146 -9.32 -3.52 -3.56
CA HIS A 146 -10.55 -3.37 -4.33
C HIS A 146 -10.42 -3.82 -5.79
N VAL A 147 -9.27 -3.57 -6.46
CA VAL A 147 -9.02 -4.10 -7.80
C VAL A 147 -9.16 -5.63 -7.81
N PHE A 148 -8.46 -6.33 -6.91
CA PHE A 148 -8.50 -7.79 -6.86
C PHE A 148 -9.85 -8.36 -6.41
N SER A 149 -10.57 -7.69 -5.52
CA SER A 149 -11.95 -8.03 -5.19
C SER A 149 -12.85 -7.94 -6.43
N ASN A 150 -12.72 -6.88 -7.24
CA ASN A 150 -13.47 -6.70 -8.49
C ASN A 150 -13.11 -7.76 -9.55
N LEU A 151 -11.89 -8.29 -9.51
CA LEU A 151 -11.47 -9.39 -10.38
C LEU A 151 -11.89 -10.77 -9.85
N GLY A 152 -12.56 -10.85 -8.69
CA GLY A 152 -12.94 -12.11 -8.06
C GLY A 152 -11.76 -12.92 -7.51
N ALA A 153 -10.61 -12.27 -7.26
CA ALA A 153 -9.38 -12.93 -6.85
C ALA A 153 -9.29 -13.17 -5.33
N ASN A 154 -10.30 -12.78 -4.56
CA ASN A 154 -10.41 -12.95 -3.10
C ASN A 154 -9.12 -12.50 -2.37
N PRO A 155 -8.78 -11.21 -2.41
CA PRO A 155 -7.57 -10.70 -1.76
C PRO A 155 -7.67 -10.83 -0.23
N ILE A 156 -6.53 -11.11 0.40
CA ILE A 156 -6.39 -11.23 1.85
C ILE A 156 -5.19 -10.36 2.26
N LEU A 157 -5.40 -9.49 3.25
CA LEU A 157 -4.33 -8.69 3.85
C LEU A 157 -3.38 -9.57 4.68
N PRO A 158 -2.09 -9.24 4.74
CA PRO A 158 -1.11 -9.99 5.51
C PRO A 158 -1.37 -9.88 7.00
N THR A 159 -0.88 -10.85 7.77
CA THR A 159 -0.67 -10.62 9.21
C THR A 159 0.51 -9.66 9.43
N PRO A 160 0.63 -8.99 10.59
CA PRO A 160 1.77 -8.12 10.86
C PRO A 160 3.13 -8.82 10.76
N GLU A 161 3.19 -10.11 11.10
CA GLU A 161 4.40 -10.90 10.93
C GLU A 161 4.74 -11.12 9.44
N GLU A 162 3.74 -11.33 8.60
CA GLU A 162 3.94 -11.52 7.16
C GLU A 162 4.37 -10.24 6.46
N ASP A 163 3.78 -9.10 6.82
CA ASP A 163 4.22 -7.80 6.31
C ASP A 163 5.69 -7.51 6.70
N VAL A 164 6.02 -7.63 7.99
CA VAL A 164 7.37 -7.32 8.48
C VAL A 164 8.43 -8.31 8.00
N LEU A 165 8.13 -9.62 7.99
CA LEU A 165 9.13 -10.66 7.73
C LEU A 165 9.14 -11.11 6.26
N LYS A 166 7.98 -11.10 5.60
CA LYS A 166 7.83 -11.55 4.21
C LYS A 166 7.62 -10.39 3.23
N SER A 167 7.44 -9.15 3.67
CA SER A 167 7.26 -7.98 2.78
C SER A 167 6.16 -8.16 1.73
N VAL A 168 5.10 -8.87 2.12
CA VAL A 168 3.90 -9.13 1.33
C VAL A 168 2.85 -8.12 1.72
N ASP A 169 2.32 -7.37 0.76
CA ASP A 169 1.24 -6.39 1.01
C ASP A 169 -0.15 -7.03 0.82
N LEU A 170 -0.29 -8.03 -0.07
CA LEU A 170 -1.53 -8.79 -0.28
C LEU A 170 -1.24 -10.22 -0.71
N SER A 171 -2.15 -11.14 -0.39
CA SER A 171 -2.23 -12.45 -1.04
C SER A 171 -3.53 -12.59 -1.83
N ILE A 172 -3.50 -13.31 -2.96
CA ILE A 172 -4.66 -13.53 -3.83
C ILE A 172 -4.79 -15.01 -4.18
N ARG A 173 -5.95 -15.40 -4.72
CA ARG A 173 -6.27 -16.78 -5.16
C ARG A 173 -6.04 -17.83 -4.06
N GLY A 174 -6.42 -17.49 -2.82
CA GLY A 174 -6.30 -18.39 -1.66
C GLY A 174 -4.85 -18.57 -1.18
N GLY A 175 -4.03 -17.52 -1.24
CA GLY A 175 -2.65 -17.52 -0.72
C GLY A 175 -1.61 -18.13 -1.66
N LYS A 176 -1.97 -18.39 -2.92
CA LYS A 176 -1.06 -18.96 -3.92
C LYS A 176 -0.16 -17.92 -4.57
N ASP A 177 -0.68 -16.71 -4.72
CA ASP A 177 0.00 -15.60 -5.35
C ASP A 177 0.08 -14.44 -4.36
N TYR A 178 1.22 -13.75 -4.34
CA TYR A 178 1.48 -12.60 -3.47
C TYR A 178 1.65 -11.34 -4.31
N VAL A 179 1.24 -10.21 -3.75
CA VAL A 179 1.37 -8.92 -4.40
C VAL A 179 2.08 -7.96 -3.45
N GLN A 180 3.14 -7.36 -3.96
CA GLN A 180 3.79 -6.21 -3.35
C GLN A 180 3.34 -4.94 -4.09
N ILE A 181 2.97 -3.91 -3.35
CA ILE A 181 2.32 -2.71 -3.85
C ILE A 181 3.22 -1.52 -3.59
N LYS A 182 3.35 -0.67 -4.61
CA LYS A 182 4.11 0.57 -4.54
C LYS A 182 3.25 1.71 -5.06
N GLY A 183 2.73 2.52 -4.14
CA GLY A 183 2.05 3.77 -4.47
C GLY A 183 3.05 4.81 -5.01
N VAL A 184 2.75 5.41 -6.17
CA VAL A 184 3.66 6.34 -6.85
C VAL A 184 3.01 7.68 -7.17
N HIS A 185 3.78 8.77 -6.99
CA HIS A 185 3.28 10.15 -7.08
C HIS A 185 2.96 10.62 -8.50
N VAL A 186 3.59 10.03 -9.51
CA VAL A 186 3.57 10.59 -10.86
C VAL A 186 2.27 10.19 -11.56
N GLN A 187 1.70 11.09 -12.38
CA GLN A 187 0.62 10.80 -13.34
C GLN A 187 1.11 9.83 -14.43
N ARG A 188 1.36 8.58 -14.04
CA ARG A 188 1.80 7.51 -14.93
C ARG A 188 0.71 6.49 -15.08
N LYS A 189 0.91 5.58 -16.03
CA LYS A 189 0.09 4.39 -16.15
C LYS A 189 0.46 3.41 -15.03
N PRO A 190 -0.50 2.62 -14.53
CA PRO A 190 -0.19 1.49 -13.67
C PRO A 190 0.79 0.53 -14.34
N TYR A 191 1.58 -0.18 -13.54
CA TYR A 191 2.53 -1.15 -14.02
C TYR A 191 2.55 -2.37 -13.10
N ILE A 192 2.31 -3.55 -13.65
CA ILE A 192 2.45 -4.83 -12.94
C ILE A 192 3.62 -5.58 -13.56
N ILE A 193 4.41 -6.22 -12.71
CA ILE A 193 5.44 -7.15 -13.15
C ILE A 193 5.42 -8.40 -12.28
N SER A 194 5.50 -9.57 -12.91
CA SER A 194 5.65 -10.83 -12.21
C SER A 194 7.12 -11.10 -11.90
N MET A 195 7.37 -11.86 -10.84
CA MET A 195 8.71 -12.35 -10.53
C MET A 195 9.26 -13.27 -11.60
N GLU A 196 8.40 -14.02 -12.27
CA GLU A 196 8.81 -14.87 -13.38
C GLU A 196 9.46 -14.04 -14.50
N GLU A 197 8.92 -12.85 -14.80
CA GLU A 197 9.46 -11.95 -15.82
C GLU A 197 10.85 -11.41 -15.46
N ILE A 198 11.16 -11.20 -14.18
CA ILE A 198 12.45 -10.61 -13.76
C ILE A 198 13.42 -11.61 -13.14
N ARG A 199 13.05 -12.89 -13.07
CA ARG A 199 13.93 -13.94 -12.57
C ARG A 199 15.19 -14.08 -13.43
N ASP A 200 15.05 -13.96 -14.75
CA ASP A 200 16.20 -13.90 -15.67
C ASP A 200 16.80 -12.47 -15.67
N PRO A 201 18.07 -12.29 -15.28
CA PRO A 201 18.74 -11.00 -15.31
C PRO A 201 18.71 -10.30 -16.68
N LYS A 202 18.71 -11.07 -17.79
CA LYS A 202 18.61 -10.51 -19.15
C LYS A 202 17.25 -9.91 -19.39
N ASN A 203 16.18 -10.60 -19.01
CA ASN A 203 14.82 -10.10 -19.17
C ASN A 203 14.55 -8.92 -18.22
N ALA A 204 15.04 -8.99 -16.98
CA ALA A 204 15.00 -7.87 -16.03
C ALA A 204 15.68 -6.61 -16.61
N ARG A 205 16.90 -6.76 -17.18
CA ARG A 205 17.60 -5.65 -17.83
C ARG A 205 16.83 -5.10 -19.03
N ARG A 206 16.25 -5.97 -19.87
CA ARG A 206 15.41 -5.53 -21.00
C ARG A 206 14.21 -4.71 -20.51
N ILE A 207 13.50 -5.19 -19.49
CA ILE A 207 12.35 -4.47 -18.92
C ILE A 207 12.78 -3.12 -18.34
N LEU A 208 13.90 -3.07 -17.61
CA LEU A 208 14.44 -1.81 -17.09
C LEU A 208 14.84 -0.84 -18.21
N THR A 209 15.41 -1.33 -19.32
CA THR A 209 15.70 -0.51 -20.51
C THR A 209 14.41 0.00 -21.17
N ASP A 210 13.43 -0.87 -21.39
CA ASP A 210 12.12 -0.47 -21.94
C ASP A 210 11.47 0.59 -21.06
N ILE A 211 11.60 0.46 -19.73
CA ILE A 211 11.13 1.45 -18.76
C ILE A 211 11.91 2.75 -18.91
N LYS A 212 13.24 2.70 -18.98
CA LYS A 212 14.11 3.88 -19.15
C LYS A 212 13.80 4.66 -20.41
N GLU A 213 13.42 3.97 -21.48
CA GLU A 213 13.12 4.57 -22.78
C GLU A 213 11.70 5.15 -22.82
N LYS A 214 10.73 4.50 -22.16
CA LYS A 214 9.32 4.90 -22.14
C LYS A 214 8.95 5.85 -21.01
N HIS A 215 9.83 6.01 -20.03
CA HIS A 215 9.60 6.78 -18.81
C HIS A 215 10.85 7.61 -18.46
N ASP A 216 10.69 8.70 -17.69
CA ASP A 216 11.83 9.54 -17.31
C ASP A 216 12.88 8.82 -16.41
N GLY A 217 14.07 9.42 -16.28
CA GLY A 217 15.20 8.83 -15.56
C GLY A 217 15.00 8.67 -14.05
N GLU A 218 14.13 9.46 -13.42
CA GLU A 218 13.81 9.32 -11.98
C GLU A 218 13.04 8.01 -11.71
N TRP A 219 12.17 7.62 -12.64
CA TRP A 219 11.44 6.36 -12.56
C TRP A 219 12.33 5.14 -12.76
N TYR A 220 13.31 5.24 -13.65
CA TYR A 220 14.30 4.17 -13.82
C TYR A 220 15.05 3.87 -12.52
N GLY A 221 15.56 4.89 -11.82
CA GLY A 221 16.28 4.69 -10.55
C GLY A 221 15.39 4.09 -9.46
N TYR A 222 14.14 4.55 -9.35
CA TYR A 222 13.16 4.01 -8.42
C TYR A 222 12.82 2.54 -8.74
N MET A 223 12.63 2.20 -10.02
CA MET A 223 12.33 0.84 -10.46
C MET A 223 13.52 -0.11 -10.27
N ASP A 224 14.74 0.33 -10.58
CA ASP A 224 15.97 -0.47 -10.44
C ASP A 224 16.20 -0.87 -8.96
N GLU A 225 15.99 0.06 -8.02
CA GLU A 225 16.07 -0.23 -6.59
C GLU A 225 15.01 -1.27 -6.16
N ASN A 226 13.75 -1.07 -6.55
CA ASN A 226 12.68 -2.02 -6.21
C ASN A 226 12.90 -3.39 -6.85
N PHE A 227 13.42 -3.45 -8.09
CA PHE A 227 13.77 -4.70 -8.76
C PHE A 227 14.89 -5.44 -8.04
N ARG A 228 15.93 -4.71 -7.60
CA ARG A 228 17.02 -5.30 -6.82
C ARG A 228 16.51 -5.86 -5.50
N ASN A 229 15.74 -5.07 -4.74
CA ASN A 229 15.20 -5.49 -3.45
C ASN A 229 14.29 -6.72 -3.58
N LEU A 230 13.46 -6.72 -4.62
CA LEU A 230 12.55 -7.84 -4.90
C LEU A 230 13.32 -9.11 -5.34
N ARG A 231 14.40 -8.97 -6.12
CA ARG A 231 15.29 -10.09 -6.45
C ARG A 231 16.01 -10.63 -5.22
N GLU A 232 16.52 -9.76 -4.35
CA GLU A 232 17.18 -10.16 -3.09
C GLU A 232 16.21 -10.92 -2.17
N TYR A 233 14.98 -10.44 -2.04
CA TYR A 233 13.91 -11.14 -1.31
C TYR A 233 13.65 -12.52 -1.92
N TYR A 234 13.48 -12.59 -3.24
CA TYR A 234 13.18 -13.84 -3.92
C TYR A 234 14.32 -14.86 -3.81
N HIS A 235 15.58 -14.44 -3.88
CA HIS A 235 16.71 -15.32 -3.63
C HIS A 235 16.68 -15.92 -2.22
N LYS A 236 16.29 -15.14 -1.20
CA LYS A 236 16.14 -15.64 0.17
C LYS A 236 14.99 -16.64 0.32
N VAL A 237 13.88 -16.45 -0.39
CA VAL A 237 12.71 -17.34 -0.36
C VAL A 237 12.94 -18.63 -1.17
N LEU A 238 13.60 -18.51 -2.33
CA LEU A 238 13.94 -19.63 -3.22
C LEU A 238 14.87 -20.67 -2.57
N ASP A 239 15.77 -20.26 -1.70
CA ASP A 239 16.68 -21.18 -1.00
C ASP A 239 15.94 -22.10 0.00
N THR A 240 14.68 -21.81 0.30
CA THR A 240 13.92 -22.51 1.34
C THR A 240 12.74 -23.37 0.86
N ASP A 241 12.20 -23.15 -0.35
CA ASP A 241 10.99 -23.88 -0.77
C ASP A 241 10.91 -24.20 -2.29
N LYS A 242 10.48 -25.42 -2.62
CA LYS A 242 10.42 -25.93 -4.02
C LYS A 242 9.22 -25.43 -4.82
N THR A 243 8.16 -24.97 -4.14
CA THR A 243 6.98 -24.38 -4.78
C THR A 243 6.99 -22.89 -4.55
N VAL A 244 7.48 -22.16 -5.54
CA VAL A 244 7.62 -20.72 -5.42
C VAL A 244 6.28 -20.08 -5.80
N PRO A 245 5.62 -19.36 -4.87
CA PRO A 245 4.40 -18.64 -5.17
C PRO A 245 4.66 -17.58 -6.25
N ASN A 246 3.66 -17.26 -7.09
CA ASN A 246 3.83 -16.13 -8.00
C ASN A 246 3.82 -14.86 -7.18
N VAL A 247 4.87 -14.06 -7.30
CA VAL A 247 4.95 -12.76 -6.64
C VAL A 247 4.84 -11.69 -7.72
N TYR A 248 3.94 -10.74 -7.53
CA TYR A 248 3.73 -9.60 -8.41
C TYR A 248 4.16 -8.31 -7.71
N LEU A 249 4.80 -7.42 -8.44
CA LEU A 249 5.05 -6.05 -7.99
C LEU A 249 4.14 -5.10 -8.77
N PHE A 250 3.25 -4.43 -8.04
CA PHE A 250 2.22 -3.57 -8.59
C PHE A 250 2.50 -2.10 -8.24
N PHE A 251 2.90 -1.34 -9.23
CA PHE A 251 3.04 0.11 -9.14
C PHE A 251 1.72 0.80 -9.46
N VAL A 252 1.20 1.53 -8.48
CA VAL A 252 -0.11 2.17 -8.57
C VAL A 252 0.02 3.68 -8.46
N PRO A 253 -0.29 4.42 -9.54
CA PRO A 253 -0.31 5.87 -9.52
C PRO A 253 -1.41 6.41 -8.63
N TYR A 254 -1.12 7.43 -7.83
CA TYR A 254 -2.11 8.13 -7.00
C TYR A 254 -3.30 8.68 -7.79
N SER A 255 -3.10 8.96 -9.07
CA SER A 255 -4.15 9.43 -9.99
C SER A 255 -5.09 8.32 -10.48
N SER A 256 -4.81 7.05 -10.19
CA SER A 256 -5.56 5.89 -10.68
C SER A 256 -6.68 5.43 -9.75
N TYR A 257 -6.88 6.10 -8.62
CA TYR A 257 -7.94 5.85 -7.65
C TYR A 257 -8.33 7.16 -6.96
N ASP A 258 -9.43 7.14 -6.23
CA ASP A 258 -9.85 8.25 -5.39
C ASP A 258 -9.02 8.29 -4.09
N PRO A 259 -8.31 9.40 -3.78
CA PRO A 259 -7.36 9.43 -2.67
C PRO A 259 -8.03 9.54 -1.28
N ALA A 260 -9.35 9.72 -1.19
CA ALA A 260 -10.08 9.70 0.07
C ALA A 260 -10.64 8.30 0.34
N THR A 261 -11.39 7.77 -0.63
CA THR A 261 -12.14 6.51 -0.54
C THR A 261 -11.35 5.29 -1.00
N CYS A 262 -10.18 5.48 -1.61
CA CYS A 262 -9.36 4.43 -2.20
C CYS A 262 -10.04 3.63 -3.32
N ILE A 263 -11.19 4.08 -3.83
CA ILE A 263 -11.90 3.38 -4.91
C ILE A 263 -11.07 3.47 -6.20
N PRO A 264 -10.70 2.33 -6.81
CA PRO A 264 -9.95 2.32 -8.05
C PRO A 264 -10.79 2.81 -9.23
N LYS A 265 -10.19 3.61 -10.11
CA LYS A 265 -10.82 3.99 -11.37
C LYS A 265 -10.95 2.76 -12.27
N SER A 266 -11.95 2.76 -13.16
CA SER A 266 -12.16 1.66 -14.12
C SER A 266 -10.94 1.39 -14.99
N SER A 267 -10.12 2.41 -15.30
CA SER A 267 -8.88 2.25 -16.04
C SER A 267 -7.86 1.36 -15.33
N LEU A 268 -7.77 1.44 -13.99
CA LEU A 268 -6.88 0.59 -13.20
C LEU A 268 -7.37 -0.85 -13.18
N ILE A 269 -8.67 -1.05 -12.97
CA ILE A 269 -9.31 -2.38 -12.99
C ILE A 269 -9.13 -3.05 -14.36
N ASN A 270 -9.40 -2.33 -15.45
CA ASN A 270 -9.28 -2.86 -16.80
C ASN A 270 -7.83 -3.22 -17.14
N TYR A 271 -6.88 -2.36 -16.77
CA TYR A 271 -5.46 -2.66 -16.94
C TYR A 271 -5.06 -3.96 -16.23
N SER A 272 -5.44 -4.11 -14.96
CA SER A 272 -5.15 -5.34 -14.21
C SER A 272 -5.84 -6.56 -14.83
N LYS A 273 -7.10 -6.43 -15.25
CA LYS A 273 -7.84 -7.50 -15.93
C LYS A 273 -7.14 -7.98 -17.20
N GLU A 274 -6.66 -7.05 -18.02
CA GLU A 274 -5.92 -7.37 -19.25
C GLU A 274 -4.58 -8.04 -18.95
N TYR A 275 -3.84 -7.53 -17.96
CA TYR A 275 -2.57 -8.09 -17.55
C TYR A 275 -2.72 -9.56 -17.12
N PHE A 276 -3.62 -9.86 -16.18
CA PHE A 276 -3.78 -11.23 -15.67
C PHE A 276 -4.36 -12.19 -16.70
N LYS A 277 -5.21 -11.72 -17.63
CA LYS A 277 -5.62 -12.54 -18.79
C LYS A 277 -4.45 -12.93 -19.69
N GLN A 278 -3.49 -12.04 -19.88
CA GLN A 278 -2.29 -12.33 -20.67
C GLN A 278 -1.32 -13.23 -19.90
N ASP A 279 -1.22 -13.06 -18.59
CA ASP A 279 -0.40 -13.91 -17.72
C ASP A 279 -0.88 -15.36 -17.75
N ASP A 280 -2.19 -15.59 -17.54
CA ASP A 280 -2.79 -16.93 -17.60
C ASP A 280 -2.53 -17.60 -18.97
N LYS A 281 -2.60 -16.85 -20.08
CA LYS A 281 -2.24 -17.35 -21.41
C LYS A 281 -0.76 -17.73 -21.51
N ARG A 282 0.14 -16.87 -21.02
CA ARG A 282 1.59 -17.14 -21.02
C ARG A 282 1.93 -18.39 -20.21
N SER A 283 1.27 -18.61 -19.07
CA SER A 283 1.44 -19.81 -18.26
C SER A 283 0.99 -21.08 -19.00
N VAL A 284 -0.13 -21.01 -19.73
CA VAL A 284 -0.63 -22.13 -20.56
C VAL A 284 0.32 -22.40 -21.73
N ASP A 285 0.76 -21.38 -22.45
CA ASP A 285 1.69 -21.54 -23.59
C ASP A 285 3.02 -22.16 -23.13
N LYS A 286 3.53 -21.73 -21.98
CA LYS A 286 4.71 -22.32 -21.35
C LYS A 286 4.48 -23.79 -20.99
N LEU A 287 3.34 -24.13 -20.37
CA LEU A 287 2.99 -25.50 -20.04
C LEU A 287 2.93 -26.39 -21.29
N ILE A 288 2.32 -25.90 -22.38
CA ILE A 288 2.23 -26.59 -23.67
C ILE A 288 3.62 -26.82 -24.26
N ARG A 289 4.48 -25.80 -24.25
CA ARG A 289 5.85 -25.90 -24.79
C ARG A 289 6.71 -26.88 -23.98
N ASP A 290 6.61 -26.83 -22.67
CA ASP A 290 7.48 -27.58 -21.76
C ASP A 290 6.93 -29.00 -21.49
N ASN A 291 5.69 -29.31 -21.91
CA ASN A 291 5.06 -30.63 -21.77
C ASN A 291 4.31 -31.07 -23.06
N PRO A 292 4.88 -32.01 -23.86
CA PRO A 292 4.27 -32.52 -25.09
C PRO A 292 2.88 -33.14 -24.89
N LEU A 293 2.59 -33.68 -23.71
CA LEU A 293 1.30 -34.28 -23.38
C LEU A 293 0.23 -33.20 -23.14
N ALA A 294 0.62 -32.07 -22.53
CA ALA A 294 -0.27 -30.92 -22.35
C ALA A 294 -0.62 -30.28 -23.71
N ALA A 295 0.32 -30.25 -24.65
CA ALA A 295 0.08 -29.79 -26.02
C ALA A 295 -0.99 -30.64 -26.75
N ALA A 296 -0.90 -31.97 -26.62
CA ALA A 296 -1.86 -32.88 -27.23
C ALA A 296 -3.28 -32.73 -26.64
N LEU A 297 -3.39 -32.62 -25.32
CA LEU A 297 -4.67 -32.44 -24.62
C LEU A 297 -5.32 -31.09 -24.92
N TYR A 298 -4.52 -30.02 -25.02
CA TYR A 298 -5.04 -28.70 -25.36
C TYR A 298 -5.62 -28.66 -26.78
N LYS A 299 -4.94 -29.31 -27.74
CA LYS A 299 -5.38 -29.40 -29.13
C LYS A 299 -6.73 -30.11 -29.28
N ILE A 300 -6.92 -31.22 -28.56
CA ILE A 300 -8.20 -31.96 -28.55
C ILE A 300 -9.33 -31.08 -27.98
N LYS A 301 -9.05 -30.31 -26.93
CA LYS A 301 -10.06 -29.45 -26.28
C LYS A 301 -10.42 -28.22 -27.13
N SER A 302 -9.54 -27.75 -28.01
CA SER A 302 -9.81 -26.62 -28.91
C SER A 302 -10.58 -27.00 -30.18
N GLU A 303 -10.64 -28.29 -30.51
CA GLU A 303 -11.33 -28.85 -31.67
C GLU A 303 -12.76 -29.34 -31.33
N LEU A 304 -13.15 -29.31 -30.06
CA LEU A 304 -14.48 -29.61 -29.51
C LEU A 304 -15.22 -28.32 -29.12
#